data_AF-A0A3E3K0M8-F1
#
_entry.id   AF-A0A3E3K0M8-F1
#
_cell.length_a   1.000
_cell.length_b   1.000
_cell.length_c   1.000
_cell.angle_alpha   90.00
_cell.angle_beta   90.00
_cell.angle_gamma   90.00
#
_symmetry.space_group_name_H-M   'P 1'
#
loop_
_entity.id
_entity.type
_entity.pdbx_description
1 polymer ?
#
loop_
_entity_poly.entity_id
_entity_poly.type
_entity_poly.pdbx_seq_one_letter_code
_entity_poly.pdbx_strand_id
1 'polypeptide(L)'
;MVLVTRWILNFMLVSGVLVFVSLPFLLQYAGDHYAPIIKEHYVLYLIVYLISGVMGIIIVYCLRKMIGTVIRRNCFVDENVRELNIMGMSGCVITVTFLIKEILAWTAAGIVIVIVFFIAALFSFVLAGVFAEAVRYKKENDLTI
;
A
#
# COMPACT_ATOMS: atom_id res chain seq x y z
N MET A 1 -7.97 -6.84 -20.57
CA MET A 1 -8.00 -6.76 -19.08
C MET A 1 -6.71 -6.19 -18.49
N VAL A 2 -5.54 -6.82 -18.69
CA VAL A 2 -4.27 -6.37 -18.07
C VAL A 2 -3.84 -4.93 -18.45
N LEU A 3 -4.11 -4.51 -19.69
CA LEU A 3 -3.88 -3.13 -20.14
C LEU A 3 -4.76 -2.10 -19.42
N VAL A 4 -6.01 -2.48 -19.11
CA VAL A 4 -6.95 -1.64 -18.35
C VAL A 4 -6.46 -1.49 -16.91
N THR A 5 -6.05 -2.58 -16.28
CA THR A 5 -5.45 -2.56 -14.93
C THR A 5 -4.23 -1.64 -14.87
N ARG A 6 -3.36 -1.68 -15.89
CA ARG A 6 -2.19 -0.78 -15.97
C ARG A 6 -2.60 0.69 -16.08
N TRP A 7 -3.65 1.00 -16.84
CA TRP A 7 -4.14 2.36 -16.98
C TRP A 7 -4.74 2.89 -15.66
N ILE A 8 -5.53 2.06 -14.96
CA ILE A 8 -6.06 2.38 -13.63
C ILE A 8 -4.93 2.64 -12.63
N LEU A 9 -3.89 1.81 -12.62
CA LEU A 9 -2.75 2.00 -11.70
C LEU A 9 -1.95 3.28 -11.99
N ASN A 10 -1.81 3.66 -13.26
CA ASN A 10 -1.21 4.95 -13.61
C ASN A 10 -2.06 6.11 -13.10
N PHE A 11 -3.38 6.02 -13.28
CA PHE A 11 -4.31 7.02 -12.77
C PHE A 11 -4.23 7.13 -11.24
N MET A 12 -4.25 6.01 -10.52
CA MET A 12 -4.13 5.96 -9.06
C MET A 12 -2.81 6.54 -8.54
N LEU A 13 -1.69 6.34 -9.25
CA LEU A 13 -0.42 6.96 -8.88
C LEU A 13 -0.46 8.48 -9.04
N VAL A 14 -0.95 8.97 -10.19
CA VAL A 14 -0.99 10.42 -10.46
C VAL A 14 -1.96 11.12 -9.52
N SER A 15 -3.17 10.57 -9.35
CA SER A 15 -4.16 11.13 -8.44
C SER A 15 -3.73 10.98 -6.97
N GLY A 16 -3.10 9.85 -6.60
CA GLY A 16 -2.58 9.63 -5.26
C GLY A 16 -1.51 10.63 -4.86
N VAL A 17 -0.57 10.95 -5.76
CA VAL A 17 0.44 12.00 -5.52
C VAL A 17 -0.21 13.38 -5.40
N LEU A 18 -1.21 13.70 -6.24
CA LEU A 18 -1.93 14.96 -6.17
C LEU A 18 -2.66 15.12 -4.82
N VAL A 19 -3.36 14.07 -4.38
CA VAL A 19 -4.03 14.03 -3.07
C VAL A 19 -3.01 14.19 -1.94
N PHE A 20 -1.87 13.49 -2.03
CA PHE A 20 -0.80 13.57 -1.04
C PHE A 20 -0.23 14.98 -0.88
N VAL A 21 0.02 15.69 -1.99
CA VAL A 21 0.51 17.08 -1.95
C VAL A 21 -0.56 18.02 -1.36
N SER A 22 -1.84 17.78 -1.66
CA SER A 22 -2.94 18.57 -1.10
C SER A 22 -3.33 18.20 0.34
N LEU A 23 -2.76 17.12 0.90
CA LEU A 23 -3.11 16.57 2.21
C LEU A 23 -3.10 17.60 3.37
N PRO A 24 -2.05 18.43 3.57
CA PRO A 24 -2.06 19.38 4.68
C PRO A 24 -3.22 20.38 4.57
N PHE A 25 -3.52 20.85 3.35
CA PHE A 25 -4.63 21.76 3.12
C PHE A 25 -5.99 21.08 3.35
N LEU A 26 -6.16 19.86 2.83
CA LEU A 26 -7.38 19.07 3.04
C LEU A 26 -7.64 18.77 4.51
N LEU A 27 -6.59 18.45 5.27
CA LEU A 27 -6.71 18.13 6.69
C LEU A 27 -7.06 19.37 7.51
N GLN A 28 -6.50 20.53 7.17
CA GLN A 28 -6.84 21.79 7.82
C GLN A 28 -8.31 22.15 7.58
N TYR A 29 -8.77 22.06 6.33
CA TYR A 29 -10.16 22.28 5.96
C TYR A 29 -11.12 21.29 6.66
N ALA A 30 -10.73 20.02 6.77
CA ALA A 30 -11.51 19.01 7.48
C ALA A 30 -11.63 19.29 8.99
N GLY A 31 -10.53 19.74 9.61
CA GLY A 31 -10.50 20.10 11.02
C GLY A 31 -11.35 21.34 11.35
N ASP A 32 -11.40 22.31 10.44
CA ASP A 32 -12.16 23.56 10.64
C ASP A 32 -13.66 23.40 10.40
N HIS A 33 -14.09 22.52 9.48
CA HIS A 33 -15.50 22.43 9.07
C HIS A 33 -16.25 21.15 9.48
N TYR A 34 -15.56 20.03 9.71
CA TYR A 34 -16.23 18.74 9.89
C TYR A 34 -15.91 18.05 11.21
N ALA A 35 -14.66 18.07 11.64
CA ALA A 35 -14.21 17.24 12.75
C ALA A 35 -13.25 18.01 13.68
N PRO A 36 -13.74 18.62 14.77
CA PRO A 36 -12.90 19.38 15.70
C PRO A 36 -11.81 18.53 16.36
N ILE A 37 -12.00 17.20 16.46
CA ILE A 37 -11.00 16.26 16.98
C ILE A 37 -9.74 16.21 16.08
N ILE A 38 -9.89 16.44 14.78
CA ILE A 38 -8.76 16.55 13.84
C ILE A 38 -7.99 17.83 14.13
N LYS A 39 -8.66 18.92 14.50
CA LYS A 39 -8.02 20.18 14.83
C LYS A 39 -7.24 20.10 16.16
N GLU A 40 -7.81 19.43 17.16
CA GLU A 40 -7.17 19.22 18.47
C GLU A 40 -5.88 18.40 18.35
N HIS A 41 -5.90 17.35 17.51
CA HIS A 41 -4.77 16.45 17.29
C HIS A 41 -4.13 16.62 15.90
N TYR A 42 -4.14 17.84 15.35
CA TYR A 42 -3.80 18.09 13.94
C TYR A 42 -2.43 17.53 13.54
N VAL A 43 -1.41 17.73 14.39
CA VAL A 43 -0.04 17.24 14.12
C VAL A 43 0.00 15.72 14.08
N LEU A 44 -0.71 15.03 14.98
CA LEU A 44 -0.79 13.57 15.00
C LEU A 44 -1.44 13.05 13.72
N TYR A 45 -2.60 13.61 13.34
CA TYR A 45 -3.29 13.22 12.10
C TYR A 45 -2.42 13.54 10.87
N LEU A 46 -1.77 14.70 10.80
CA LEU A 46 -0.93 15.05 9.67
C LEU A 46 0.22 14.06 9.48
N ILE A 47 0.96 13.73 10.55
CA ILE A 47 2.09 12.79 10.48
C ILE A 47 1.61 11.40 10.07
N VAL A 48 0.55 10.90 10.68
CA VAL A 48 -0.01 9.56 10.40
C VAL A 48 -0.43 9.43 8.94
N TYR A 49 -1.12 10.44 8.41
CA TYR A 49 -1.60 10.43 7.03
C TYR A 49 -0.47 10.70 6.02
N LEU A 50 0.57 11.47 6.39
CA LEU A 50 1.76 11.63 5.55
C LEU A 50 2.53 10.31 5.42
N ILE A 51 2.82 9.63 6.54
CA ILE A 51 3.50 8.32 6.50
C ILE A 51 2.67 7.33 5.68
N SER A 52 1.37 7.28 5.94
CA SER A 52 0.47 6.35 5.25
C SER A 52 0.29 6.68 3.77
N GLY A 53 0.30 7.96 3.40
CA GLY A 53 0.25 8.41 2.01
C GLY A 53 1.48 7.98 1.21
N VAL A 54 2.68 8.13 1.78
CA VAL A 54 3.92 7.64 1.15
C VAL A 54 3.87 6.13 0.98
N MET A 55 3.49 5.38 2.03
CA MET A 55 3.35 3.93 1.95
C MET A 55 2.30 3.50 0.92
N GLY A 56 1.17 4.21 0.82
CA GLY A 56 0.14 3.96 -0.18
C GLY A 56 0.66 4.15 -1.61
N ILE A 57 1.42 5.21 -1.87
CA ILE A 57 2.05 5.45 -3.18
C ILE A 57 3.04 4.31 -3.52
N ILE A 58 3.83 3.86 -2.55
CA ILE A 58 4.75 2.71 -2.72
C ILE A 58 3.98 1.45 -3.09
N ILE A 59 2.88 1.14 -2.40
CA ILE A 59 2.04 -0.04 -2.68
C ILE A 59 1.53 0.00 -4.13
N VAL A 60 0.97 1.12 -4.59
CA VAL A 60 0.46 1.24 -5.96
C VAL A 60 1.61 1.13 -6.98
N TYR A 61 2.79 1.66 -6.66
CA TYR A 61 3.97 1.56 -7.50
C TYR A 61 4.48 0.11 -7.64
N CYS A 62 4.52 -0.65 -6.54
CA CYS A 62 4.84 -2.08 -6.55
C CYS A 62 3.84 -2.88 -7.39
N LEU A 63 2.53 -2.61 -7.22
CA LEU A 63 1.49 -3.23 -8.06
C LEU A 63 1.67 -2.92 -9.54
N ARG A 64 2.03 -1.67 -9.90
CA ARG A 64 2.31 -1.28 -11.29
C ARG A 64 3.47 -2.05 -11.88
N LYS A 65 4.56 -2.26 -11.13
CA LYS A 65 5.70 -3.07 -11.57
C LYS A 65 5.28 -4.52 -11.82
N MET A 66 4.54 -5.11 -10.89
CA MET A 66 4.05 -6.49 -11.02
C MET A 66 3.13 -6.67 -12.25
N ILE A 67 2.23 -5.72 -12.52
CA ILE A 67 1.43 -5.77 -13.75
C ILE A 67 2.32 -5.65 -15.00
N GLY A 68 3.41 -4.88 -14.93
CA GLY A 68 4.39 -4.79 -16.01
C GLY A 68 5.03 -6.13 -16.38
N THR A 69 5.39 -6.94 -15.39
CA THR A 69 5.98 -8.28 -15.61
C THR A 69 4.94 -9.28 -16.12
N VAL A 70 3.69 -9.19 -15.66
CA VAL A 70 2.55 -9.97 -16.20
C VAL A 70 2.32 -9.67 -17.69
N ILE A 71 2.36 -8.40 -18.10
CA ILE A 71 2.20 -8.01 -19.52
C ILE A 71 3.31 -8.61 -20.39
N ARG A 72 4.53 -8.70 -19.85
CA ARG A 72 5.67 -9.34 -20.52
C ARG A 72 5.63 -10.88 -20.48
N ARG A 73 4.54 -11.47 -19.98
CA ARG A 73 4.36 -12.92 -19.77
C ARG A 73 5.43 -13.55 -18.86
N ASN A 74 6.09 -12.75 -18.04
CA ASN A 74 7.13 -13.22 -17.12
C ASN A 74 6.71 -12.97 -15.68
N CYS A 75 5.70 -13.71 -15.21
CA CYS A 75 5.08 -13.51 -13.91
C CYS A 75 5.92 -14.08 -12.74
N PHE A 76 6.67 -15.14 -12.98
CA PHE A 76 7.50 -15.82 -11.99
C PHE A 76 8.94 -15.34 -12.10
N VAL A 77 9.19 -14.18 -11.51
CA VAL A 77 10.52 -13.57 -11.35
C VAL A 77 10.73 -13.18 -9.89
N ASP A 78 11.97 -13.25 -9.41
CA ASP A 78 12.31 -12.85 -8.03
C ASP A 78 11.94 -11.39 -7.75
N GLU A 79 11.90 -10.54 -8.78
CA GLU A 79 11.47 -9.15 -8.65
C GLU A 79 10.03 -9.04 -8.12
N ASN A 80 9.08 -9.85 -8.62
CA ASN A 80 7.70 -9.83 -8.15
C ASN A 80 7.59 -10.28 -6.69
N VAL A 81 8.41 -11.25 -6.27
CA VAL A 81 8.50 -11.69 -4.86
C VAL A 81 8.99 -10.55 -3.98
N ARG A 82 10.01 -9.81 -4.43
CA ARG A 82 10.53 -8.64 -3.70
C ARG A 82 9.48 -7.53 -3.60
N GLU A 83 8.81 -7.19 -4.69
CA GLU A 83 7.78 -6.15 -4.70
C GLU A 83 6.57 -6.54 -3.82
N LEU A 84 6.18 -7.82 -3.76
CA LEU A 84 5.16 -8.32 -2.82
C LEU A 84 5.59 -8.17 -1.35
N ASN A 85 6.85 -8.46 -1.03
CA ASN A 85 7.37 -8.26 0.33
C ASN A 85 7.39 -6.77 0.71
N ILE A 86 7.79 -5.88 -0.21
CA ILE A 86 7.74 -4.43 0.02
C ILE A 86 6.29 -3.98 0.25
N MET A 87 5.35 -4.46 -0.57
CA MET A 87 3.92 -4.15 -0.40
C MET A 87 3.39 -4.60 0.96
N GLY A 88 3.76 -5.81 1.41
CA GLY A 88 3.42 -6.32 2.73
C GLY A 88 4.00 -5.47 3.86
N MET A 89 5.28 -5.11 3.77
CA MET A 89 5.95 -4.26 4.76
C MET A 89 5.32 -2.87 4.83
N SER A 90 5.03 -2.24 3.68
CA SER A 90 4.32 -0.96 3.63
C SER A 90 2.94 -1.05 4.28
N GLY A 91 2.19 -2.13 4.05
CA GLY A 91 0.92 -2.38 4.74
C GLY A 91 1.08 -2.53 6.26
N CYS A 92 2.12 -3.21 6.74
CA CYS A 92 2.44 -3.29 8.16
C CYS A 92 2.76 -1.91 8.76
N VAL A 93 3.54 -1.07 8.07
CA VAL A 93 3.85 0.29 8.53
C VAL A 93 2.57 1.12 8.68
N ILE A 94 1.65 1.05 7.72
CA ILE A 94 0.34 1.72 7.80
C ILE A 94 -0.44 1.20 9.00
N THR A 95 -0.50 -0.13 9.16
CA THR A 95 -1.22 -0.78 10.27
C THR A 95 -0.72 -0.30 11.63
N VAL A 96 0.60 -0.31 11.85
CA VAL A 96 1.21 0.12 13.11
C VAL A 96 1.01 1.62 13.34
N THR A 97 1.15 2.43 12.30
CA THR A 97 1.00 3.88 12.39
C THR A 97 -0.43 4.26 12.77
N PHE A 98 -1.44 3.64 12.14
CA PHE A 98 -2.83 3.82 12.53
C PHE A 98 -3.14 3.24 13.90
N LEU A 99 -2.56 2.11 14.28
CA LEU A 99 -2.75 1.53 15.61
C LEU A 99 -2.26 2.48 16.72
N ILE A 100 -1.08 3.08 16.55
CA ILE A 100 -0.55 4.10 17.48
C ILE A 100 -1.49 5.30 17.54
N LYS A 101 -1.98 5.76 16.39
CA LYS A 101 -2.93 6.87 16.30
C LYS A 101 -4.24 6.56 17.05
N GLU A 102 -4.76 5.34 16.94
CA GLU A 102 -6.00 4.92 17.61
C GLU A 102 -5.86 4.78 19.13
N ILE A 103 -4.66 4.49 19.64
CA ILE A 103 -4.37 4.52 21.09
C ILE A 103 -4.47 5.94 21.64
N LEU A 104 -4.03 6.94 20.86
CA LEU A 104 -4.02 8.35 21.26
C LEU A 104 -5.37 9.05 21.00
N ALA A 105 -6.02 8.73 19.88
CA ALA A 105 -7.27 9.34 19.44
C ALA A 105 -8.18 8.29 18.75
N TRP A 106 -9.05 7.69 19.55
CA TRP A 106 -9.92 6.59 19.12
C TRP A 106 -10.98 7.03 18.10
N THR A 107 -11.08 6.31 16.98
CA THR A 107 -12.07 6.49 15.93
C THR A 107 -12.49 5.14 15.32
N ALA A 108 -13.79 4.91 15.17
CA ALA A 108 -14.29 3.67 14.57
C ALA A 108 -13.74 3.43 13.16
N ALA A 109 -13.57 4.48 12.36
CA ALA A 109 -13.00 4.40 11.02
C ALA A 109 -11.53 3.95 11.02
N GLY A 110 -10.72 4.43 11.97
CA GLY A 110 -9.31 4.06 12.05
C GLY A 110 -9.10 2.58 12.40
N ILE A 111 -9.93 2.00 13.27
CA ILE A 111 -9.90 0.57 13.57
C ILE A 111 -10.16 -0.28 12.31
N VAL A 112 -11.12 0.12 11.48
CA VAL A 112 -11.38 -0.55 10.19
C VAL A 112 -10.15 -0.48 9.28
N ILE A 113 -9.49 0.68 9.20
CA ILE A 113 -8.26 0.86 8.41
C ILE A 113 -7.15 -0.07 8.91
N VAL A 114 -6.93 -0.16 10.23
CA VAL A 114 -5.94 -1.07 10.82
C VAL A 114 -6.19 -2.52 10.40
N ILE A 115 -7.42 -3.00 10.53
CA ILE A 115 -7.77 -4.39 10.19
C ILE A 115 -7.56 -4.65 8.69
N VAL A 116 -8.02 -3.75 7.83
CA VAL A 116 -7.91 -3.92 6.37
C VAL A 116 -6.45 -3.96 5.93
N PHE A 117 -5.62 -3.04 6.42
CA PHE A 117 -4.20 -3.02 6.06
C PHE A 117 -3.43 -4.18 6.66
N PHE A 118 -3.81 -4.66 7.85
CA PHE A 118 -3.22 -5.85 8.45
C PHE A 118 -3.47 -7.09 7.59
N ILE A 119 -4.73 -7.30 7.17
CA ILE A 119 -5.10 -8.41 6.29
C ILE A 119 -4.38 -8.29 4.94
N ALA A 120 -4.33 -7.08 4.36
CA ALA A 120 -3.63 -6.85 3.10
C ALA A 120 -2.12 -7.13 3.20
N ALA A 121 -1.49 -6.78 4.32
CA ALA A 121 -0.08 -7.05 4.57
C ALA A 121 0.19 -8.56 4.66
N LEU A 122 -0.60 -9.28 5.48
CA LEU A 122 -0.51 -10.73 5.59
C LEU A 122 -0.71 -11.41 4.23
N PHE A 123 -1.72 -10.98 3.49
CA PHE A 123 -2.00 -11.50 2.15
C PHE A 123 -0.81 -11.29 1.20
N SER A 124 -0.18 -10.11 1.25
CA SER A 124 1.00 -9.81 0.43
C SER A 124 2.18 -10.71 0.77
N PHE A 125 2.43 -10.97 2.06
CA PHE A 125 3.49 -11.89 2.49
C PHE A 125 3.22 -13.34 2.10
N VAL A 126 1.98 -13.81 2.25
CA VAL A 126 1.58 -15.16 1.81
C VAL A 126 1.80 -15.32 0.31
N LEU A 127 1.37 -14.35 -0.50
CA LEU A 127 1.63 -14.36 -1.94
C LEU A 127 3.12 -14.31 -2.26
N ALA A 128 3.92 -13.52 -1.52
CA ALA A 128 5.36 -13.48 -1.71
C ALA A 128 5.99 -14.87 -1.53
N GLY A 129 5.57 -15.61 -0.48
CA GLY A 129 6.03 -16.99 -0.23
C GLY A 129 5.64 -17.96 -1.34
N VAL A 130 4.37 -17.92 -1.78
CA VAL A 130 3.89 -18.79 -2.88
C VAL A 130 4.60 -18.48 -4.19
N PHE A 131 4.83 -17.19 -4.50
CA PHE A 131 5.57 -16.80 -5.69
C PHE A 131 7.05 -17.21 -5.62
N ALA A 132 7.68 -17.11 -4.45
CA ALA A 132 9.06 -17.54 -4.27
C ALA A 132 9.22 -19.02 -4.59
N GLU A 133 8.30 -19.85 -4.11
CA GLU A 133 8.28 -21.27 -4.38
C GLU A 133 8.05 -21.57 -5.88
N ALA A 134 7.09 -20.89 -6.50
CA ALA A 134 6.84 -21.03 -7.94
C ALA A 134 8.04 -20.61 -8.80
N VAL A 135 8.78 -19.57 -8.39
CA VAL A 135 10.02 -19.14 -9.05
C VAL A 135 11.11 -20.20 -8.91
N ARG A 136 11.25 -20.82 -7.72
CA ARG A 136 12.20 -21.91 -7.48
C ARG A 136 11.94 -23.09 -8.40
N TYR A 137 10.69 -23.59 -8.42
CA TYR A 137 10.29 -24.68 -9.30
C TYR A 137 10.57 -24.40 -10.78
N LYS A 138 10.30 -23.16 -11.24
CA LYS A 138 10.60 -22.76 -12.61
C LYS A 138 12.10 -22.82 -12.91
N LYS A 139 12.94 -22.31 -12.02
CA LYS A 139 14.41 -22.32 -12.18
C LYS A 139 14.99 -23.74 -12.19
N GLU A 140 14.50 -24.63 -11.34
CA GLU A 140 14.95 -26.03 -11.31
C GLU A 140 14.59 -26.75 -12.62
N ASN A 141 13.39 -26.52 -13.16
CA ASN A 141 12.97 -27.11 -14.41
C ASN A 141 13.76 -26.56 -15.63
N ASP A 142 14.08 -25.26 -15.64
CA ASP A 142 14.91 -24.64 -16.68
C ASP A 142 16.38 -25.13 -16.67
N LEU A 143 16.88 -25.66 -15.54
CA LEU A 143 18.24 -26.21 -15.41
C LEU A 143 18.36 -27.69 -15.80
N THR A 144 17.23 -28.39 -15.93
CA THR A 144 17.19 -29.84 -16.20
C THR A 144 16.97 -30.16 -17.69
N ILE A 145 16.56 -29.16 -18.48
CA ILE A 145 16.37 -29.23 -19.94
C ILE A 145 17.61 -28.67 -20.64
#